data_AF-A0A7Y3PGJ8-F1
#
_entry.id   AF-A0A7Y3PGJ8-F1
#
_cell.length_a   1.000
_cell.length_b   1.000
_cell.length_c   1.000
_cell.angle_alpha   90.00
_cell.angle_beta   90.00
_cell.angle_gamma   90.00
#
_symmetry.space_group_name_H-M   'P 1'
#
loop_
_entity.id
_entity.type
_entity.pdbx_description
1 polymer ?
#
loop_
_entity_poly.entity_id
_entity_poly.type
_entity_poly.pdbx_seq_one_letter_code
_entity_poly.pdbx_strand_id
1 'polypeptide(L)'
;MGAQRIIIVVLVFLAMEPVAYLAHRYLMHGVGWVLHASHHRTRTTRLEANDAFPVIFAAFAITAFAIGTAQRTSVLVPTAIGVTAYGAIYAFVHDIYIHQRLGKLPKIELLEKLKRAHRLHHLFNGEPYGMLFPVVPTKVKRRYDALVSSMKADFGEDLELLENWDLGSRSKYVIVE
;
A
#
# COMPACT_ATOMS: atom_id res chain seq x y z
N MET A 1 15.62 24.86 5.95
CA MET A 1 16.29 23.90 5.03
C MET A 1 16.54 24.60 3.70
N GLY A 2 17.71 24.43 3.08
CA GLY A 2 17.95 24.97 1.73
C GLY A 2 17.11 24.24 0.66
N ALA A 3 16.81 24.90 -0.46
CA ALA A 3 15.96 24.38 -1.54
C ALA A 3 16.39 22.99 -2.05
N GLN A 4 17.70 22.76 -2.15
CA GLN A 4 18.27 21.46 -2.54
C GLN A 4 17.82 20.31 -1.64
N ARG A 5 17.73 20.53 -0.31
CA ARG A 5 17.32 19.47 0.63
C ARG A 5 15.85 19.12 0.46
N ILE A 6 15.01 20.12 0.18
CA ILE A 6 13.58 19.93 -0.06
C ILE A 6 13.38 19.09 -1.33
N ILE A 7 14.14 19.39 -2.40
CA ILE A 7 14.11 18.60 -3.64
C ILE A 7 14.46 17.14 -3.37
N ILE A 8 15.52 16.88 -2.59
CA ILE A 8 15.90 15.50 -2.23
C ILE A 8 14.76 14.80 -1.47
N VAL A 9 14.14 15.46 -0.48
CA VAL A 9 13.01 14.88 0.26
C VAL A 9 11.88 14.49 -0.68
N VAL A 10 11.48 15.38 -1.59
CA VAL A 10 10.37 15.15 -2.53
C VAL A 10 10.71 14.03 -3.51
N LEU A 11 11.91 14.05 -4.10
CA LEU A 11 12.33 13.00 -5.05
C LEU A 11 12.38 11.64 -4.38
N VAL A 12 12.95 11.56 -3.16
CA VAL A 12 13.00 10.30 -2.40
C VAL A 12 11.61 9.83 -2.00
N PHE A 13 10.74 10.74 -1.54
CA PHE A 13 9.35 10.41 -1.22
C PHE A 13 8.62 9.78 -2.42
N LEU A 14 8.76 10.37 -3.61
CA LEU A 14 8.13 9.83 -4.83
C LEU A 14 8.77 8.51 -5.28
N ALA A 15 10.10 8.40 -5.18
CA ALA A 15 10.83 7.18 -5.52
C ALA A 15 10.54 6.01 -4.57
N MET A 16 9.97 6.27 -3.39
CA MET A 16 9.59 5.19 -2.47
C MET A 16 8.41 4.36 -2.97
N GLU A 17 7.53 4.88 -3.84
CA GLU A 17 6.43 4.06 -4.38
C GLU A 17 6.93 2.86 -5.20
N PRO A 18 7.80 3.02 -6.22
CA PRO A 18 8.34 1.86 -6.93
C PRO A 18 9.18 0.96 -6.01
N VAL A 19 9.89 1.52 -5.02
CA VAL A 19 10.63 0.72 -4.02
C VAL A 19 9.67 -0.15 -3.19
N ALA A 20 8.60 0.43 -2.67
CA ALA A 20 7.58 -0.27 -1.90
C ALA A 20 6.88 -1.33 -2.75
N TYR A 21 6.53 -1.01 -4.00
CA TYR A 21 5.98 -1.97 -4.96
C TYR A 21 6.91 -3.18 -5.15
N LEU A 22 8.19 -2.95 -5.42
CA LEU A 22 9.16 -4.02 -5.65
C LEU A 22 9.38 -4.86 -4.38
N ALA A 23 9.48 -4.21 -3.22
CA ALA A 23 9.59 -4.89 -1.94
C ALA A 23 8.34 -5.74 -1.68
N HIS A 24 7.15 -5.20 -1.89
CA HIS A 24 5.90 -5.93 -1.68
C HIS A 24 5.79 -7.14 -2.62
N ARG A 25 6.06 -6.95 -3.92
CA ARG A 25 5.97 -8.00 -4.94
C ARG A 25 7.01 -9.10 -4.80
N TYR A 26 8.29 -8.74 -4.61
CA TYR A 26 9.40 -9.70 -4.70
C TYR A 26 9.94 -10.13 -3.34
N LEU A 27 9.91 -9.25 -2.34
CA LEU A 27 10.35 -9.60 -1.00
C LEU A 27 9.17 -10.17 -0.19
N MET A 28 8.09 -9.42 0.00
CA MET A 28 6.99 -9.81 0.89
C MET A 28 6.14 -10.95 0.32
N HIS A 29 5.84 -10.94 -0.99
CA HIS A 29 5.19 -12.06 -1.71
C HIS A 29 6.18 -13.13 -2.20
N GLY A 30 7.47 -12.99 -1.89
CA GLY A 30 8.51 -13.98 -2.17
C GLY A 30 9.05 -14.61 -0.88
N VAL A 31 10.34 -14.42 -0.61
CA VAL A 31 11.02 -15.02 0.56
C VAL A 31 10.45 -14.56 1.91
N GLY A 32 9.86 -13.37 1.96
CA GLY A 32 9.22 -12.77 3.13
C GLY A 32 7.78 -13.23 3.36
N TRP A 33 7.24 -14.13 2.53
CA TRP A 33 5.85 -14.59 2.63
C TRP A 33 5.53 -15.21 3.97
N VAL A 34 6.49 -15.85 4.64
CA VAL A 34 6.30 -16.41 5.98
C VAL A 34 5.85 -15.37 7.01
N LEU A 35 6.28 -14.11 6.86
CA LEU A 35 5.85 -12.99 7.67
C LEU A 35 4.59 -12.34 7.10
N HIS A 36 4.55 -12.15 5.78
CA HIS A 36 3.46 -11.42 5.13
C HIS A 36 2.14 -12.19 5.07
N ALA A 37 2.17 -13.53 5.08
CA ALA A 37 0.98 -14.37 5.01
C ALA A 37 -0.01 -14.11 6.16
N SER A 38 0.46 -13.68 7.34
CA SER A 38 -0.44 -13.32 8.44
C SER A 38 -1.37 -12.17 8.08
N HIS A 39 -0.90 -11.23 7.26
CA HIS A 39 -1.63 -10.06 6.80
C HIS A 39 -2.69 -10.39 5.73
N HIS A 40 -2.41 -11.42 4.91
CA HIS A 40 -3.35 -11.90 3.89
C HIS A 40 -4.51 -12.73 4.46
N ARG A 41 -4.43 -13.12 5.72
CA ARG A 41 -5.43 -13.93 6.39
C ARG A 41 -6.32 -13.04 7.26
N THR A 42 -7.45 -13.59 7.68
CA THR A 42 -8.29 -12.90 8.67
C THR A 42 -7.50 -12.71 9.96
N ARG A 43 -7.36 -11.45 10.38
CA ARG A 43 -6.61 -11.09 11.58
C ARG A 43 -7.23 -11.70 12.83
N THR A 44 -6.45 -12.47 13.59
CA THR A 44 -6.85 -13.10 14.86
C THR A 44 -6.33 -12.36 16.09
N THR A 45 -5.29 -11.54 15.93
CA THR A 45 -4.56 -10.88 17.02
C THR A 45 -4.32 -9.41 16.73
N ARG A 46 -3.93 -8.63 17.75
CA ARG A 46 -3.58 -7.20 17.55
C ARG A 46 -2.26 -7.02 16.81
N LEU A 47 -1.31 -7.91 17.05
CA LEU A 47 0.00 -7.96 16.38
C LEU A 47 0.02 -9.11 15.38
N GLU A 48 0.69 -8.90 14.26
CA GLU A 48 0.88 -9.88 13.18
C GLU A 48 2.36 -10.07 12.90
N ALA A 49 2.76 -11.22 12.36
CA ALA A 49 4.14 -11.45 11.92
C ALA A 49 4.57 -10.41 10.86
N ASN A 50 3.62 -9.97 10.04
CA ASN A 50 3.78 -8.89 9.08
C ASN A 50 4.26 -7.56 9.70
N ASP A 51 4.00 -7.32 10.99
CA ASP A 51 4.43 -6.09 11.68
C ASP A 51 5.96 -5.97 11.80
N ALA A 52 6.70 -7.05 11.49
CA ALA A 52 8.15 -7.02 11.34
C ALA A 52 8.60 -6.11 10.18
N PHE A 53 7.86 -6.02 9.07
CA PHE A 53 8.25 -5.20 7.92
C PHE A 53 8.36 -3.71 8.24
N PRO A 54 7.33 -3.03 8.81
CA PRO A 54 7.46 -1.63 9.17
C PRO A 54 8.59 -1.38 10.18
N VAL A 55 8.87 -2.33 11.09
CA VAL A 55 10.01 -2.24 12.02
C VAL A 55 11.34 -2.31 11.28
N ILE A 56 11.51 -3.25 10.35
CA ILE A 56 12.73 -3.39 9.53
C ILE A 56 12.95 -2.14 8.67
N PHE A 57 11.91 -1.63 8.01
CA PHE A 57 12.02 -0.42 7.19
C PHE A 57 12.31 0.83 8.04
N ALA A 58 11.71 0.95 9.22
CA ALA A 58 12.03 2.01 10.16
C ALA A 58 13.49 1.94 10.63
N ALA A 59 14.04 0.74 10.87
CA ALA A 59 15.45 0.57 11.23
C ALA A 59 16.40 1.07 10.13
N PHE A 60 16.08 0.86 8.84
CA PHE A 60 16.85 1.44 7.75
C PHE A 60 16.82 2.98 7.74
N ALA A 61 15.64 3.58 7.94
CA ALA A 61 15.50 5.04 8.02
C ALA A 61 16.25 5.63 9.22
N ILE A 62 16.15 5.00 10.40
CA ILE A 62 16.87 5.40 11.62
C ILE A 62 18.38 5.31 11.41
N THR A 63 18.85 4.24 10.78
CA THR A 63 20.28 4.07 10.47
C THR A 63 20.77 5.16 9.52
N ALA A 64 19.99 5.50 8.49
CA ALA A 64 20.29 6.61 7.58
C ALA A 64 20.32 7.97 8.31
N PHE A 65 19.42 8.21 9.27
CA PHE A 65 19.49 9.40 10.12
C PHE A 65 20.75 9.43 10.98
N ALA A 66 21.10 8.32 11.64
CA ALA A 66 22.24 8.22 12.52
C ALA A 66 23.56 8.49 11.76
N ILE A 67 23.77 7.78 10.65
CA ILE A 67 24.95 7.95 9.79
C ILE A 67 24.97 9.37 9.22
N GLY A 68 23.83 9.83 8.69
CA GLY A 68 23.73 11.13 8.04
C GLY A 68 24.07 12.29 8.98
N THR A 69 23.65 12.16 10.24
CA THR A 69 23.92 13.15 11.30
C THR A 69 25.38 13.06 11.74
N ALA A 70 25.89 11.86 12.01
CA ALA A 70 27.27 11.67 12.47
C ALA A 70 28.31 12.15 11.45
N GLN A 71 28.08 11.85 10.16
CA GLN A 71 28.98 12.25 9.07
C GLN A 71 28.67 13.65 8.52
N ARG A 72 27.65 14.35 9.06
CA ARG A 72 27.21 15.68 8.62
C ARG A 72 26.94 15.79 7.12
N THR A 73 26.42 14.72 6.53
CA THR A 73 26.14 14.68 5.08
C THR A 73 24.99 15.61 4.74
N SER A 74 25.05 16.22 3.55
CA SER A 74 23.97 17.09 3.05
C SER A 74 22.79 16.32 2.44
N VAL A 75 22.94 15.01 2.20
CA VAL A 75 22.00 14.18 1.40
C VAL A 75 21.28 13.13 2.25
N LEU A 76 21.97 12.47 3.19
CA LEU A 76 21.43 11.28 3.85
C LEU A 76 20.28 11.62 4.81
N VAL A 77 20.38 12.74 5.54
CA VAL A 77 19.29 13.21 6.42
C VAL A 77 18.04 13.58 5.62
N PRO A 78 18.09 14.41 4.55
CA PRO A 78 16.94 14.62 3.67
C PRO A 78 16.37 13.34 3.06
N THR A 79 17.23 12.39 2.69
CA THR A 79 16.80 11.07 2.18
C THR A 79 16.00 10.31 3.23
N ALA A 80 16.53 10.20 4.46
CA ALA A 80 15.84 9.55 5.57
C ALA A 80 14.48 10.22 5.89
N ILE A 81 14.39 11.56 5.78
CA ILE A 81 13.13 12.30 5.92
C ILE A 81 12.13 11.87 4.83
N GLY A 82 12.54 11.82 3.56
CA GLY A 82 11.67 11.39 2.45
C GLY A 82 11.15 9.96 2.62
N VAL A 83 12.04 9.02 2.99
CA VAL A 83 11.67 7.63 3.30
C VAL A 83 10.69 7.56 4.47
N THR A 84 10.96 8.30 5.54
CA THR A 84 10.12 8.30 6.75
C THR A 84 8.75 8.90 6.47
N ALA A 85 8.68 10.00 5.71
CA ALA A 85 7.42 10.62 5.32
C ALA A 85 6.56 9.66 4.49
N TYR A 86 7.16 8.96 3.52
CA TYR A 86 6.46 7.93 2.76
C TYR A 86 5.98 6.80 3.66
N GLY A 87 6.85 6.24 4.50
CA GLY A 87 6.51 5.16 5.42
C GLY A 87 5.40 5.53 6.40
N ALA A 88 5.40 6.75 6.93
CA ALA A 88 4.36 7.25 7.83
C ALA A 88 3.00 7.37 7.14
N ILE A 89 2.96 7.92 5.91
CA ILE A 89 1.72 8.01 5.14
C ILE A 89 1.26 6.60 4.73
N TYR A 90 2.17 5.73 4.30
CA TYR A 90 1.87 4.33 4.01
C TYR A 90 1.19 3.67 5.21
N ALA A 91 1.80 3.70 6.39
CA ALA A 91 1.25 3.08 7.60
C ALA A 91 -0.11 3.68 7.98
N PHE A 92 -0.29 4.99 7.82
CA PHE A 92 -1.58 5.61 8.05
C PHE A 92 -2.65 5.08 7.09
N VAL A 93 -2.38 5.04 5.78
CA VAL A 93 -3.36 4.55 4.80
C VAL A 93 -3.62 3.06 4.99
N HIS A 94 -2.55 2.26 5.10
CA HIS A 94 -2.63 0.82 5.17
C HIS A 94 -3.19 0.35 6.53
N ASP A 95 -2.44 0.54 7.61
CA ASP A 95 -2.75 -0.04 8.91
C ASP A 95 -3.94 0.66 9.60
N ILE A 96 -3.98 1.99 9.53
CA ILE A 96 -5.00 2.77 10.25
C ILE A 96 -6.28 2.88 9.42
N TYR A 97 -6.21 3.34 8.17
CA TYR A 97 -7.42 3.59 7.39
C TYR A 97 -8.03 2.31 6.78
N ILE A 98 -7.22 1.49 6.11
CA ILE A 98 -7.69 0.29 5.39
C ILE A 98 -7.96 -0.86 6.36
N HIS A 99 -6.98 -1.19 7.21
CA HIS A 99 -7.07 -2.29 8.17
C HIS A 99 -7.70 -1.90 9.51
N GLN A 100 -7.98 -0.62 9.74
CA GLN A 100 -8.74 -0.13 10.90
C GLN A 100 -8.12 -0.55 12.24
N ARG A 101 -6.78 -0.67 12.31
CA ARG A 101 -6.07 -1.17 13.49
C ARG A 101 -6.23 -0.28 14.73
N LEU A 102 -6.55 1.00 14.54
CA LEU A 102 -6.82 1.97 15.61
C LEU A 102 -8.29 2.44 15.64
N GLY A 103 -9.19 1.70 14.99
CA GLY A 103 -10.61 2.03 14.90
C GLY A 103 -11.03 2.53 13.51
N LYS A 104 -12.34 2.73 13.34
CA LYS A 104 -12.93 3.16 12.07
C LYS A 104 -12.79 4.67 11.91
N LEU A 105 -12.26 5.09 10.76
CA LEU A 105 -12.23 6.49 10.34
C LEU A 105 -13.39 6.79 9.37
N PRO A 106 -13.83 8.05 9.27
CA PRO A 106 -14.80 8.47 8.26
C PRO A 106 -14.27 8.23 6.84
N LYS A 107 -15.18 7.97 5.90
CA LYS A 107 -14.82 7.67 4.51
C LYS A 107 -14.26 8.93 3.83
N ILE A 108 -13.10 8.78 3.19
CA ILE A 108 -12.44 9.81 2.39
C ILE A 108 -12.30 9.27 0.97
N GLU A 109 -12.80 10.00 -0.05
CA GLU A 109 -12.87 9.52 -1.43
C GLU A 109 -11.51 9.01 -1.96
N LEU A 110 -10.43 9.74 -1.66
CA LEU A 110 -9.08 9.35 -2.07
C LEU A 110 -8.58 8.08 -1.35
N LEU A 111 -8.91 7.90 -0.06
CA LEU A 111 -8.43 6.74 0.69
C LEU A 111 -9.28 5.49 0.42
N GLU A 112 -10.58 5.65 0.18
CA GLU A 112 -11.44 4.58 -0.35
C GLU A 112 -10.93 4.08 -1.70
N LYS A 113 -10.22 4.93 -2.44
CA LYS A 113 -9.55 4.47 -3.63
C LYS A 113 -8.41 3.50 -3.29
N LEU A 114 -7.44 3.94 -2.50
CA LEU A 114 -6.31 3.08 -2.12
C LEU A 114 -6.79 1.77 -1.47
N LYS A 115 -7.85 1.85 -0.66
CA LYS A 115 -8.54 0.70 -0.06
C LYS A 115 -9.06 -0.32 -1.07
N ARG A 116 -9.68 0.12 -2.17
CA ARG A 116 -10.18 -0.79 -3.22
C ARG A 116 -9.04 -1.51 -3.94
N ALA A 117 -7.97 -0.79 -4.29
CA ALA A 117 -6.79 -1.38 -4.92
C ALA A 117 -6.15 -2.45 -4.00
N HIS A 118 -5.96 -2.11 -2.72
CA HIS A 118 -5.44 -3.03 -1.71
C HIS A 118 -6.34 -4.25 -1.46
N ARG A 119 -7.66 -4.09 -1.55
CA ARG A 119 -8.61 -5.21 -1.48
C ARG A 119 -8.48 -6.15 -2.68
N LEU A 120 -8.29 -5.63 -3.90
CA LEU A 120 -8.05 -6.47 -5.08
C LEU A 120 -6.78 -7.30 -4.92
N HIS A 121 -5.74 -6.69 -4.34
CA HIS A 121 -4.49 -7.35 -4.01
C HIS A 121 -4.71 -8.54 -3.06
N HIS A 122 -5.44 -8.34 -1.96
CA HIS A 122 -5.80 -9.42 -1.04
C HIS A 122 -6.70 -10.48 -1.68
N LEU A 123 -7.69 -10.06 -2.48
CA LEU A 123 -8.65 -10.96 -3.13
C LEU A 123 -7.97 -11.93 -4.10
N PHE A 124 -7.02 -11.43 -4.91
CA PHE A 124 -6.32 -12.24 -5.91
C PHE A 124 -4.94 -12.71 -5.49
N ASN A 125 -4.51 -12.35 -4.28
CA ASN A 125 -3.16 -12.60 -3.77
C ASN A 125 -2.08 -12.25 -4.81
N GLY A 126 -2.16 -11.03 -5.34
CA GLY A 126 -1.37 -10.61 -6.50
C GLY A 126 -1.53 -9.11 -6.78
N GLU A 127 -1.31 -8.67 -8.01
CA GLU A 127 -1.45 -7.24 -8.37
C GLU A 127 -2.81 -6.65 -7.93
N PRO A 128 -2.86 -5.38 -7.50
CA PRO A 128 -1.77 -4.38 -7.49
C PRO A 128 -0.89 -4.43 -6.22
N TYR A 129 0.44 -4.33 -6.35
CA TYR A 129 1.33 -4.28 -5.17
C TYR A 129 1.63 -2.86 -4.63
N GLY A 130 1.29 -1.80 -5.38
CA GLY A 130 1.50 -0.41 -4.97
C GLY A 130 0.52 0.03 -3.87
N MET A 131 0.83 1.13 -3.18
CA MET A 131 0.05 1.60 -2.02
C MET A 131 -0.44 3.03 -2.16
N LEU A 132 0.45 4.02 -2.32
CA LEU A 132 0.04 5.43 -2.39
C LEU A 132 -0.30 5.85 -3.82
N PHE A 133 0.33 5.22 -4.81
CA PHE A 133 0.03 5.39 -6.23
C PHE A 133 -0.15 4.03 -6.91
N PRO A 134 -1.14 3.22 -6.48
CA PRO A 134 -1.33 1.88 -7.00
C PRO A 134 -1.73 1.93 -8.48
N VAL A 135 -1.10 1.06 -9.24
CA VAL A 135 -1.38 0.83 -10.65
C VAL A 135 -2.13 -0.49 -10.76
N VAL A 136 -3.38 -0.46 -11.24
CA VAL A 136 -4.22 -1.66 -11.34
C VAL A 136 -4.15 -2.21 -12.77
N PRO A 137 -3.56 -3.39 -13.00
CA PRO A 137 -3.48 -3.95 -14.35
C PRO A 137 -4.86 -4.27 -14.92
N THR A 138 -5.05 -4.06 -16.22
CA THR A 138 -6.31 -4.35 -16.92
C THR A 138 -6.78 -5.78 -16.70
N LYS A 139 -5.85 -6.75 -16.67
CA LYS A 139 -6.15 -8.16 -16.37
C LYS A 139 -6.80 -8.38 -15.00
N VAL A 140 -6.40 -7.63 -13.97
CA VAL A 140 -6.97 -7.75 -12.62
C VAL A 140 -8.39 -7.21 -12.60
N LYS A 141 -8.61 -6.07 -13.27
CA LYS A 141 -9.94 -5.50 -13.46
C LYS A 141 -10.87 -6.48 -14.18
N ARG A 142 -10.46 -7.02 -15.33
CA ARG A 142 -11.25 -8.00 -16.08
C ARG A 142 -11.58 -9.25 -15.26
N ARG A 143 -10.62 -9.75 -14.47
CA ARG A 143 -10.83 -10.89 -13.58
C ARG A 143 -11.88 -10.59 -12.50
N TYR A 144 -11.84 -9.39 -11.94
CA TYR A 144 -12.85 -8.94 -10.99
C TYR A 144 -14.24 -8.78 -11.62
N ASP A 145 -14.33 -8.14 -12.80
CA ASP A 145 -15.60 -7.96 -13.51
C ASP A 145 -16.24 -9.32 -13.87
N ALA A 146 -15.43 -10.31 -14.26
CA ALA A 146 -15.87 -11.67 -14.53
C ALA A 146 -16.38 -12.38 -13.26
N LEU A 147 -15.69 -12.23 -12.12
CA LEU A 147 -16.11 -12.76 -10.82
C LEU A 147 -17.45 -12.18 -10.38
N VAL A 148 -17.62 -10.86 -10.50
CA VAL A 148 -18.88 -10.18 -10.16
C VAL A 148 -20.01 -10.66 -11.06
N SER A 149 -19.74 -10.81 -12.35
CA SER A 149 -20.71 -11.32 -13.33
C SER A 149 -21.15 -12.75 -13.01
N SER A 150 -20.21 -13.64 -12.65
CA SER A 150 -20.55 -15.01 -12.27
C SER A 150 -21.37 -15.05 -10.98
N MET A 151 -21.02 -14.25 -9.96
CA MET A 151 -21.78 -14.18 -8.72
C MET A 151 -23.22 -13.69 -8.94
N LYS A 152 -23.42 -12.69 -9.81
CA LYS A 152 -24.77 -12.24 -10.18
C LYS A 152 -25.58 -13.32 -10.90
N ALA A 153 -24.93 -14.09 -11.77
CA ALA A 153 -25.59 -15.20 -12.46
C ALA A 153 -26.01 -16.32 -11.49
N ASP A 154 -25.16 -16.64 -10.51
CA ASP A 154 -25.39 -17.75 -9.57
C ASP A 154 -26.34 -17.37 -8.41
N PHE A 155 -26.37 -16.09 -8.00
CA PHE A 155 -27.08 -15.65 -6.78
C PHE A 155 -28.10 -14.52 -7.01
N GLY A 156 -28.32 -14.05 -8.24
CA GLY A 156 -29.27 -12.99 -8.58
C GLY A 156 -28.75 -11.55 -8.42
N GLU A 157 -29.62 -10.55 -8.66
CA GLU A 157 -29.27 -9.12 -8.55
C GLU A 157 -29.35 -8.54 -7.14
N ASP A 158 -29.90 -9.28 -6.16
CA ASP A 158 -30.02 -8.90 -4.73
C ASP A 158 -28.66 -8.92 -3.98
N LEU A 159 -27.60 -8.56 -4.70
CA LEU A 159 -26.27 -8.36 -4.19
C LEU A 159 -26.09 -6.87 -3.85
N GLU A 160 -26.89 -6.33 -2.94
CA GLU A 160 -26.58 -5.06 -2.23
C GLU A 160 -25.14 -5.08 -1.64
N LEU A 161 -24.63 -6.29 -1.38
CA LEU A 161 -23.23 -6.55 -0.99
C LEU A 161 -22.19 -6.18 -2.06
N LEU A 162 -22.56 -6.15 -3.36
CA LEU A 162 -21.68 -5.78 -4.48
C LEU A 162 -21.87 -4.32 -4.94
N GLU A 163 -22.94 -3.64 -4.51
CA GLU A 163 -23.29 -2.29 -4.96
C GLU A 163 -22.29 -1.22 -4.47
N ASN A 164 -21.60 -1.47 -3.36
CA ASN A 164 -20.48 -0.65 -2.89
C ASN A 164 -19.16 -0.89 -3.64
N TRP A 165 -19.17 -1.69 -4.70
CA TRP A 165 -17.99 -2.27 -5.34
C TRP A 165 -17.87 -1.91 -6.83
N ASP A 166 -18.55 -0.83 -7.26
CA ASP A 166 -18.44 -0.25 -8.59
C ASP A 166 -16.99 0.19 -8.90
N LEU A 167 -16.32 -0.59 -9.76
CA LEU A 167 -15.09 -0.21 -10.48
C LEU A 167 -15.42 0.42 -11.86
N GLY A 168 -16.71 0.55 -12.19
CA GLY A 168 -17.25 0.85 -13.51
C GLY A 168 -17.59 2.32 -13.77
N SER A 169 -17.92 3.16 -12.79
CA SER A 169 -18.16 4.59 -13.05
C SER A 169 -16.94 5.48 -12.79
N ARG A 170 -16.28 5.90 -13.88
CA ARG A 170 -15.24 6.96 -13.96
C ARG A 170 -13.97 6.70 -13.11
N SER A 171 -13.07 5.86 -13.61
CA SER A 171 -11.84 5.44 -12.92
C SER A 171 -10.89 6.60 -12.58
N LYS A 172 -10.57 6.75 -11.29
CA LYS A 172 -9.51 7.63 -10.76
C LYS A 172 -8.34 6.79 -10.18
N TYR A 173 -7.75 5.92 -11.01
CA TYR A 173 -6.42 5.30 -10.85
C TYR A 173 -5.86 5.03 -12.24
N VAL A 174 -4.54 4.86 -12.34
CA VAL A 174 -3.89 4.50 -13.60
C VAL A 174 -4.13 3.01 -13.86
N ILE A 175 -4.97 2.72 -14.86
CA ILE A 175 -5.12 1.39 -15.44
C ILE A 175 -4.11 1.29 -16.58
N VAL A 176 -3.35 0.20 -16.63
CA VAL A 176 -2.37 -0.05 -17.69
C VAL A 176 -2.73 -1.36 -18.38
N GLU A 177 -2.52 -1.41 -19.69
CA GLU A 177 -2.73 -2.59 -20.54
C GLU A 177 -1.75 -3.72 -20.19
#